data_AF-A0A9D6FD65-F1
#
_entry.id   AF-A0A9D6FD65-F1
#
_cell.length_a   1.000
_cell.length_b   1.000
_cell.length_c   1.000
_cell.angle_alpha   90.00
_cell.angle_beta   90.00
_cell.angle_gamma   90.00
#
_symmetry.space_group_name_H-M   'P 1'
#
loop_
_entity.id
_entity.type
_entity.pdbx_description
1 polymer ?
#
loop_
_entity_poly.entity_id
_entity_poly.type
_entity_poly.pdbx_seq_one_letter_code
_entity_poly.pdbx_strand_id
1 'polypeptide(L)' 'MEKAVIVRGRLSDPQHVELDEPVTEIDGDVEVVLKSASAPRSGTTDIFDLIAGLRAGSRSKEDIDNQVHEERSTWGDR' A
#
# COMPACT_ATOMS: atom_id res chain seq x y z
N MET A 1 -25.06 -21.32 19.21
CA MET A 1 -23.89 -20.50 18.80
C MET A 1 -24.19 -20.03 17.40
N GLU A 2 -24.40 -18.73 17.17
CA GLU A 2 -24.51 -18.18 15.81
C GLU A 2 -23.13 -18.23 15.15
N LYS A 3 -23.07 -18.79 13.95
CA LYS A 3 -21.86 -18.81 13.13
C LYS A 3 -21.98 -17.68 12.11
N ALA A 4 -21.16 -16.64 12.28
CA ALA A 4 -21.02 -15.60 11.27
C ALA A 4 -19.85 -15.95 10.35
N VAL A 5 -20.11 -15.99 9.05
CA VAL A 5 -19.07 -16.12 8.01
C VAL A 5 -18.80 -14.73 7.45
N ILE A 6 -17.54 -14.29 7.50
CA ILE A 6 -17.14 -13.00 6.95
C ILE A 6 -16.64 -13.23 5.52
N VAL A 7 -17.39 -12.73 4.55
CA VAL A 7 -17.07 -12.83 3.13
C VAL A 7 -16.56 -11.48 2.65
N ARG A 8 -15.48 -11.49 1.88
CA ARG A 8 -14.91 -10.28 1.27
C ARG A 8 -15.44 -10.12 -0.15
N GLY A 9 -15.58 -8.87 -0.56
CA GLY A 9 -16.07 -8.52 -1.87
C GLY A 9 -16.02 -7.03 -2.11
N ARG A 10 -16.43 -6.64 -3.31
CA ARG A 10 -16.51 -5.25 -3.77
C ARG A 10 -17.97 -4.89 -4.00
N LEU A 11 -18.38 -3.74 -3.50
CA LEU A 11 -19.66 -3.14 -3.87
C LEU A 11 -19.54 -2.60 -5.30
N SER A 12 -20.17 -3.26 -6.28
CA SER A 12 -20.16 -2.83 -7.69
C SER A 12 -21.13 -1.67 -7.91
N ASP A 13 -22.27 -1.72 -7.24
CA ASP A 13 -23.29 -0.67 -7.18
C ASP A 13 -24.04 -0.77 -5.82
N PRO A 14 -24.94 0.18 -5.47
CA PRO A 14 -25.56 0.20 -4.15
C PRO A 14 -26.36 -1.06 -3.77
N GLN A 15 -26.65 -1.95 -4.71
CA GLN A 15 -27.46 -3.14 -4.49
C GLN A 15 -26.72 -4.45 -4.78
N HIS A 16 -25.55 -4.41 -5.43
CA HIS A 16 -24.80 -5.60 -5.80
C HIS A 16 -23.41 -5.61 -5.17
N VAL A 17 -23.09 -6.73 -4.52
CA VAL A 17 -21.76 -7.03 -3.99
C VAL A 17 -21.19 -8.18 -4.82
N GLU A 18 -20.07 -7.94 -5.48
CA GLU A 18 -19.27 -8.98 -6.12
C GLU A 18 -18.38 -9.63 -5.06
N LEU A 19 -18.58 -10.92 -4.83
CA LEU A 19 -17.81 -11.67 -3.85
C LEU A 19 -16.48 -12.11 -4.45
N ASP A 20 -15.41 -12.03 -3.66
CA ASP A 20 -14.08 -12.50 -4.09
C ASP A 20 -14.06 -14.03 -4.26
N GLU A 21 -14.87 -14.73 -3.45
CA GLU A 21 -15.01 -16.18 -3.43
C GLU A 21 -16.48 -16.59 -3.28
N PRO A 22 -16.91 -17.73 -3.87
CA PRO A 22 -18.27 -18.21 -3.75
C PRO A 22 -18.58 -18.69 -2.33
N VAL A 23 -19.75 -18.30 -1.81
CA VAL A 23 -20.27 -18.81 -0.53
C VAL A 23 -21.01 -20.12 -0.79
N THR A 24 -20.50 -21.21 -0.24
CA THR A 24 -21.03 -22.57 -0.51
C THR A 24 -21.70 -23.21 0.71
N GLU A 25 -21.57 -22.60 1.89
CA GLU A 25 -22.00 -23.17 3.17
C GLU A 25 -23.27 -22.52 3.75
N ILE A 26 -23.84 -21.51 3.07
CA ILE A 26 -25.00 -20.74 3.53
C ILE A 26 -26.04 -20.64 2.42
N ASP A 27 -27.27 -21.02 2.74
CA ASP A 27 -28.46 -20.85 1.89
C ASP A 27 -29.56 -20.15 2.71
N GLY A 28 -30.23 -19.15 2.12
CA GLY A 28 -31.34 -18.42 2.74
C GLY A 28 -31.10 -16.92 2.91
N ASP A 29 -31.91 -16.28 3.77
CA ASP A 29 -31.80 -14.85 4.06
C ASP A 29 -30.50 -14.54 4.82
N VAL A 30 -29.81 -13.47 4.42
CA VAL A 30 -28.54 -13.04 5.02
C VAL A 30 -28.62 -11.59 5.47
N GLU A 31 -28.01 -11.30 6.63
CA GLU A 31 -27.78 -9.93 7.09
C GLU A 31 -26.43 -9.44 6.57
N VAL A 32 -26.42 -8.34 5.82
CA VAL A 32 -25.20 -7.75 5.26
C VAL A 32 -24.78 -6.53 6.06
N VAL A 33 -23.61 -6.59 6.70
CA VAL A 33 -23.02 -5.45 7.41
C VAL A 33 -21.93 -4.81 6.55
N LEU A 34 -22.24 -3.65 5.98
CA LEU A 34 -21.28 -2.86 5.21
C LEU A 34 -20.33 -2.11 6.16
N LYS A 35 -19.04 -2.46 6.11
CA LYS A 35 -17.98 -1.65 6.72
C LYS A 35 -17.23 -0.93 5.63
N SER A 36 -17.15 0.40 5.73
CA SER A 36 -16.25 1.17 4.88
C SER A 36 -14.83 0.71 5.18
N ALA A 37 -14.24 -0.02 4.24
CA ALA A 37 -12.79 -0.16 4.23
C ALA A 37 -12.25 1.25 4.01
N SER A 38 -11.44 1.76 4.94
CA SER A 38 -10.59 2.91 4.63
C SER A 38 -9.93 2.57 3.30
N ALA A 39 -10.12 3.41 2.29
CA ALA A 39 -9.47 3.23 1.02
C ALA A 39 -7.99 2.89 1.29
N PRO A 40 -7.36 1.94 0.56
CA PRO A 40 -5.91 1.90 0.55
C PRO A 40 -5.48 3.33 0.27
N ARG A 41 -4.65 3.93 1.14
CA ARG A 41 -4.23 5.32 1.00
C ARG A 41 -3.82 5.51 -0.46
N SER A 42 -4.67 6.17 -1.23
CA SER A 42 -4.39 6.47 -2.63
C SER A 42 -3.29 7.50 -2.58
N GLY A 43 -2.06 7.04 -2.69
CA GLY A 43 -0.91 7.89 -2.40
C GLY A 43 0.40 7.12 -2.23
N THR A 44 0.55 5.93 -2.81
CA THR A 44 1.90 5.54 -3.24
C THR A 44 2.23 6.42 -4.44
N THR A 45 2.75 7.62 -4.16
CA THR A 45 3.45 8.41 -5.16
C THR A 45 4.51 7.50 -5.76
N ASP A 46 4.52 7.38 -7.09
CA ASP A 46 5.58 6.64 -7.76
C ASP A 46 6.92 7.24 -7.33
N ILE A 47 7.82 6.40 -6.83
CA ILE A 47 9.12 6.84 -6.36
C ILE A 47 9.92 7.52 -7.48
N PHE A 48 9.69 7.13 -8.74
CA PHE A 48 10.31 7.76 -9.90
C PHE A 48 9.76 9.16 -10.15
N ASP A 49 8.45 9.37 -10.00
CA ASP A 49 7.85 10.70 -10.10
C ASP A 49 8.33 11.62 -8.98
N LEU A 50 8.48 11.07 -7.77
CA LEU A 50 9.03 11.80 -6.63
C LEU A 50 10.47 12.25 -6.90
N ILE A 51 11.32 11.33 -7.38
CA ILE A 51 12.74 11.62 -7.71
C ILE A 51 12.82 12.64 -8.85
N ALA A 52 11.98 12.50 -9.88
CA ALA A 52 11.95 13.43 -11.02
C ALA A 52 11.55 14.86 -10.60
N GLY A 53 10.73 15.00 -9.55
CA GLY A 53 10.34 16.29 -8.99
C GLY A 53 11.40 16.96 -8.09
N LEU A 54 12.48 16.25 -7.73
CA LEU A 54 13.52 16.82 -6.87
C LEU A 54 14.35 17.86 -7.63
N ARG A 55 14.71 18.94 -6.93
CA ARG A 55 15.64 19.93 -7.45
C ARG A 55 17.00 19.29 -7.68
N ALA A 56 17.63 19.60 -8.82
CA ALA A 56 19.01 19.22 -9.08
C ALA A 56 19.92 19.63 -7.92
N GLY A 57 20.72 18.68 -7.42
CA GLY A 57 21.71 18.94 -6.39
C GLY A 57 22.75 19.95 -6.85
N SER A 58 23.29 20.73 -5.93
CA SER A 58 24.34 21.73 -6.19
C SER A 58 25.75 21.23 -5.89
N ARG A 59 25.89 20.00 -5.41
CA ARG A 59 27.19 19.41 -5.05
C ARG A 59 27.96 19.04 -6.31
N SER A 60 29.24 19.37 -6.32
CA SER A 60 30.13 18.92 -7.40
C SER A 60 30.45 17.44 -7.23
N LYS A 61 31.01 16.84 -8.28
CA LYS A 61 31.50 15.46 -8.22
C LYS A 61 32.61 15.30 -7.16
N GLU A 62 33.52 16.27 -7.05
CA GLU A 62 34.61 16.25 -6.08
C GLU A 62 34.08 16.30 -4.64
N ASP A 63 33.06 17.11 -4.37
CA ASP A 63 32.41 17.17 -3.05
C ASP A 63 31.80 15.81 -2.67
N ILE A 64 31.17 15.13 -3.63
CA ILE A 64 30.55 13.82 -3.42
C ILE A 64 31.64 12.77 -3.17
N ASP A 65 32.70 12.77 -3.98
CA ASP A 65 33.78 11.80 -3.88
C ASP A 65 34.55 11.94 -2.54
N ASN A 66 34.75 13.18 -2.05
CA ASN A 66 35.33 13.46 -0.74
C ASN A 66 34.44 12.95 0.40
N GLN A 67 33.13 13.24 0.36
CA GLN A 67 32.18 12.77 1.36
C GLN A 67 32.16 11.23 1.45
N VAL A 68 32.09 10.54 0.31
CA VAL A 68 32.08 9.08 0.28
C VAL A 68 33.39 8.50 0.83
N HIS A 69 34.52 9.16 0.58
CA HIS A 69 35.81 8.73 1.12
C HIS A 69 35.86 8.84 2.65
N GLU A 70 35.38 9.95 3.21
CA GLU A 70 35.31 10.18 4.65
C GLU A 70 34.38 9.17 5.34
N GLU A 71 33.21 8.93 4.76
CA GLU A 71 32.20 8.01 5.31
C GLU A 71 32.56 6.53 5.14
N ARG A 72 33.35 6.15 4.13
CA ARG A 72 33.77 4.75 3.92
C ARG A 72 34.45 4.13 5.13
N SER A 73 35.13 4.95 5.93
CA SER A 73 35.85 4.51 7.13
C SER A 73 34.90 4.11 8.26
N THR A 74 33.64 4.57 8.26
CA THR A 74 32.65 4.29 9.31
C THR A 74 31.63 3.20 8.94
N TRP A 75 31.66 2.69 7.70
CA TRP A 75 30.70 1.68 7.23
C TRP A 75 31.04 0.24 7.65
N GLY A 76 32.26 -0.01 8.13
CA GLY A 76 32.77 -1.36 8.41
C GLY A 76 32.90 -1.74 9.89
N ASP A 77 32.46 -0.91 10.84
CA ASP A 77 32.67 -1.14 12.28
C ASP A 77 31.39 -1.61 13.01
N ARG A 78 30.69 -2.58 12.41
CA ARG A 78 29.52 -3.24 12.99
C ARG A 78 29.53 -4.75 12.74
#